data_AF-A0A183HKN8-F1
#
_entry.id   AF-A0A183HKN8-F1
#
_cell.length_a   1.000
_cell.length_b   1.000
_cell.length_c   1.000
_cell.angle_alpha   90.00
_cell.angle_beta   90.00
_cell.angle_gamma   90.00
#
_symmetry.space_group_name_H-M   'P 1'
#
loop_
_entity.id
_entity.type
_entity.pdbx_description
1 polymer ?
#
loop_
_entity_poly.entity_id
_entity_poly.type
_entity_poly.pdbx_seq_one_letter_code
_entity_poly.pdbx_strand_id
1 'polypeptide(L)'
;MKGTVFRQIDTATGTPKIGVHQGLLNKGDVYAGGNADDFRRLFNIRDREVLYIGDHIFGDVLKSKKTKGWRTFLVIPELVKEISIWSQRHDLFEKVLEMTKQVEAMYNQVDVSSVQSTIQEGNTQIREKTQEMDNYYSKMGSLFRSGPRTTFFASQNLKLKRKKEKINCANAYFFFSKVERFADLYSSSCYNLLYYPLFYFFRARMTLMPHEVNINKCIQKKTLPLNVPSELIKSLQKYF
;
A
#
# COMPACT_ATOMS: atom_id res chain seq x y z
N MET A 1 18.10 -13.65 7.83
CA MET A 1 18.00 -15.10 8.08
C MET A 1 19.17 -15.74 7.35
N LYS A 2 19.98 -16.57 8.05
CA LYS A 2 21.00 -17.38 7.38
C LYS A 2 20.23 -18.38 6.51
N GLY A 3 20.44 -18.34 5.18
CA GLY A 3 19.78 -19.28 4.29
C GLY A 3 20.35 -20.69 4.43
N THR A 4 19.98 -21.57 3.50
CA THR A 4 20.50 -22.94 3.49
C THR A 4 21.74 -23.04 2.61
N VAL A 5 22.38 -24.20 2.59
CA VAL A 5 23.52 -24.47 1.72
C VAL A 5 23.07 -24.40 0.25
N PHE A 6 23.82 -23.71 -0.60
CA PHE A 6 23.59 -23.67 -2.04
C PHE A 6 24.06 -24.97 -2.70
N ARG A 7 23.14 -25.73 -3.30
CA ARG A 7 23.40 -27.06 -3.88
C ARG A 7 22.94 -27.10 -5.34
N GLN A 8 23.67 -27.83 -6.16
CA GLN A 8 23.24 -28.16 -7.53
C GLN A 8 22.37 -29.42 -7.48
N ILE A 9 21.30 -29.44 -8.26
CA ILE A 9 20.40 -30.58 -8.43
C ILE A 9 20.80 -31.34 -9.69
N ASP A 10 20.87 -32.66 -9.59
CA ASP A 10 20.92 -33.52 -10.75
C ASP A 10 19.52 -33.63 -11.36
N THR A 11 19.36 -33.12 -12.57
CA THR A 11 18.06 -33.07 -13.28
C THR A 11 17.55 -34.45 -13.69
N ALA A 12 18.43 -35.46 -13.79
CA ALA A 12 18.01 -36.81 -14.14
C ALA A 12 17.38 -37.54 -12.94
N THR A 13 17.94 -37.34 -11.74
CA THR A 13 17.50 -38.03 -10.52
C THR A 13 16.62 -37.17 -9.61
N GLY A 14 16.62 -35.85 -9.78
CA GLY A 14 15.95 -34.88 -8.91
C GLY A 14 16.62 -34.72 -7.54
N THR A 15 17.80 -35.33 -7.33
CA THR A 15 18.50 -35.31 -6.05
C THR A 15 19.59 -34.23 -6.00
N PRO A 16 19.87 -33.65 -4.82
CA PRO A 16 20.98 -32.71 -4.68
C PRO A 16 22.31 -33.45 -4.83
N LYS A 17 23.17 -32.94 -5.70
CA LYS A 17 24.55 -33.41 -5.82
C LYS A 17 25.28 -33.26 -4.48
N ILE A 18 26.18 -34.20 -4.20
CA ILE A 18 26.97 -34.20 -2.97
C ILE A 18 27.93 -33.00 -3.02
N GLY A 19 27.91 -32.17 -1.97
CA GLY A 19 28.78 -31.01 -1.82
C GLY A 19 28.07 -29.66 -1.89
N VAL A 20 28.84 -28.60 -1.67
CA VAL A 20 28.39 -27.21 -1.81
C VAL A 20 28.83 -26.71 -3.18
N HIS A 21 27.91 -26.15 -3.96
CA HIS A 21 28.28 -25.54 -5.25
C HIS A 21 28.97 -24.20 -5.00
N GLN A 22 30.27 -24.12 -5.30
CA GLN A 22 31.06 -22.89 -5.20
C GLN A 22 31.48 -22.34 -6.57
N GLY A 23 31.16 -23.04 -7.65
CA GLY A 23 31.52 -22.66 -9.01
C GLY A 23 30.61 -21.58 -9.61
N LEU A 24 30.96 -21.13 -10.80
CA LEU A 24 30.11 -20.27 -11.62
C LEU A 24 28.80 -20.98 -12.00
N LEU A 25 27.81 -20.19 -12.41
CA LEU A 25 26.53 -20.70 -12.87
C LEU A 25 26.65 -21.11 -14.33
N ASN A 26 26.26 -22.34 -14.65
CA ASN A 26 26.26 -22.84 -16.02
C ASN A 26 24.83 -22.96 -16.56
N LYS A 27 24.68 -22.77 -17.87
CA LYS A 27 23.38 -22.94 -18.54
C LYS A 27 22.93 -24.40 -18.44
N GLY A 28 21.70 -24.60 -17.96
CA GLY A 28 21.10 -25.93 -17.80
C GLY A 28 21.20 -26.51 -16.40
N ASP A 29 22.01 -25.90 -15.52
CA ASP A 29 22.07 -26.31 -14.11
C ASP A 29 20.84 -25.84 -13.33
N VAL A 30 20.37 -26.70 -12.42
CA VAL A 30 19.31 -26.39 -11.46
C VAL A 30 19.92 -26.31 -10.07
N TYR A 31 19.49 -25.33 -9.27
CA TYR A 31 20.02 -25.08 -7.93
C TYR A 31 18.92 -25.10 -6.88
N ALA A 32 19.28 -25.47 -5.66
CA ALA A 32 18.38 -25.49 -4.51
C ALA A 32 19.05 -24.91 -3.27
N GLY A 33 18.24 -24.26 -2.44
CA GLY A 33 18.69 -23.64 -1.19
C GLY A 33 19.45 -22.34 -1.42
N GLY A 34 20.51 -22.12 -0.64
CA GLY A 34 21.28 -20.89 -0.68
C GLY A 34 20.62 -19.72 0.03
N ASN A 35 21.10 -18.53 -0.29
CA ASN A 35 20.55 -17.25 0.15
C ASN A 35 20.73 -16.17 -0.93
N ALA A 36 20.11 -15.02 -0.71
CA ALA A 36 20.21 -13.89 -1.65
C ALA A 36 21.63 -13.30 -1.76
N ASP A 37 22.51 -13.46 -0.77
CA ASP A 37 23.90 -13.01 -0.87
C ASP A 37 24.72 -13.94 -1.77
N ASP A 38 24.47 -15.25 -1.70
CA ASP A 38 25.03 -16.23 -2.64
C ASP A 38 24.56 -15.92 -4.07
N PHE A 39 23.27 -15.63 -4.25
CA PHE A 39 22.73 -15.19 -5.54
C PHE A 39 23.47 -13.94 -6.05
N ARG A 40 23.63 -12.91 -5.21
CA ARG A 40 24.35 -11.68 -5.55
C ARG A 40 25.79 -11.96 -6.00
N ARG A 41 26.51 -12.80 -5.25
CA ARG A 41 27.89 -13.18 -5.54
C ARG A 41 28.02 -13.96 -6.84
N LEU A 42 27.13 -14.92 -7.07
CA LEU A 42 27.19 -15.82 -8.24
C LEU A 42 26.82 -15.11 -9.54
N PHE A 43 25.87 -14.18 -9.49
CA PHE A 43 25.45 -13.41 -10.66
C PHE A 43 26.22 -12.08 -10.85
N ASN A 44 27.02 -11.65 -9.87
CA ASN A 44 27.73 -10.37 -9.87
C ASN A 44 26.80 -9.15 -10.11
N ILE A 45 25.63 -9.15 -9.46
CA ILE A 45 24.58 -8.12 -9.61
C ILE A 45 24.54 -7.23 -8.36
N ARG A 46 24.17 -5.95 -8.49
CA ARG A 46 23.91 -5.08 -7.33
C ARG A 46 22.46 -5.19 -6.89
N ASP A 47 22.20 -4.96 -5.60
CA ASP A 47 20.87 -5.14 -5.03
C ASP A 47 19.75 -4.34 -5.71
N ARG A 48 20.04 -3.12 -6.19
CA ARG A 48 19.05 -2.26 -6.88
C ARG A 48 18.76 -2.66 -8.33
N GLU A 49 19.53 -3.58 -8.90
CA GLU A 49 19.38 -4.08 -10.26
C GLU A 49 18.46 -5.31 -10.33
N VAL A 50 18.04 -5.83 -9.17
CA VAL A 50 17.13 -6.97 -9.07
C VAL A 50 15.71 -6.46 -8.91
N LEU A 51 14.82 -6.87 -9.81
CA LEU A 51 13.37 -6.80 -9.64
C LEU A 51 12.86 -8.18 -9.27
N TYR A 52 12.47 -8.36 -8.01
CA TYR A 52 11.90 -9.62 -7.52
C TYR A 52 10.38 -9.59 -7.61
N ILE A 53 9.82 -10.59 -8.27
CA ILE A 53 8.39 -10.74 -8.53
C ILE A 53 7.86 -11.90 -7.68
N GLY A 54 6.83 -11.64 -6.89
CA GLY A 54 6.20 -12.67 -6.06
C GLY A 54 4.81 -12.25 -5.60
N ASP A 55 4.07 -13.16 -4.99
CA ASP A 55 2.72 -12.97 -4.47
C ASP A 55 2.69 -12.91 -2.94
N HIS A 56 3.74 -13.38 -2.25
CA HIS A 56 3.77 -13.40 -0.80
C HIS A 56 4.31 -12.10 -0.21
N ILE A 57 3.42 -11.19 0.20
CA ILE A 57 3.77 -9.85 0.74
C ILE A 57 4.86 -9.85 1.81
N PHE A 58 4.92 -10.86 2.68
CA PHE A 58 5.93 -10.92 3.74
C PHE A 58 7.25 -11.55 3.27
N GLY A 59 7.17 -12.69 2.60
CA GLY A 59 8.34 -13.48 2.22
C GLY A 59 9.07 -12.85 1.05
N ASP A 60 8.31 -12.42 0.05
CA ASP A 60 8.84 -12.00 -1.25
C ASP A 60 9.11 -10.50 -1.28
N VAL A 61 8.19 -9.71 -0.75
CA VAL A 61 8.25 -8.25 -0.85
C VAL A 61 8.93 -7.65 0.37
N LEU A 62 8.36 -7.86 1.57
CA LEU A 62 8.84 -7.19 2.78
C LEU A 62 10.27 -7.60 3.15
N LYS A 63 10.59 -8.91 3.14
CA LYS A 63 11.95 -9.38 3.46
C LYS A 63 12.96 -8.93 2.41
N SER A 64 12.67 -9.09 1.12
CA SER A 64 13.58 -8.69 0.04
C SER A 64 13.86 -7.19 0.06
N LYS A 65 12.81 -6.37 0.24
CA LYS A 65 12.95 -4.91 0.32
C LYS A 65 13.75 -4.47 1.55
N LYS A 66 13.41 -4.96 2.75
CA LYS A 66 14.06 -4.53 4.01
C LYS A 66 15.46 -5.06 4.20
N THR A 67 15.69 -6.33 3.87
CA THR A 67 16.96 -7.01 4.18
C THR A 67 17.97 -6.83 3.06
N LYS A 68 17.52 -6.74 1.80
CA LYS A 68 18.41 -6.74 0.64
C LYS A 68 18.33 -5.45 -0.19
N GLY A 69 17.25 -4.68 -0.08
CA GLY A 69 17.09 -3.44 -0.86
C GLY A 69 16.73 -3.67 -2.32
N TRP A 70 16.22 -4.87 -2.63
CA TRP A 70 15.76 -5.23 -3.98
C TRP A 70 14.54 -4.41 -4.39
N ARG A 71 14.36 -4.22 -5.70
CA ARG A 71 13.10 -3.72 -6.24
C ARG A 71 12.08 -4.85 -6.21
N THR A 72 10.82 -4.51 -5.93
CA THR A 72 9.78 -5.51 -5.66
C THR A 72 8.55 -5.29 -6.53
N PHE A 73 8.05 -6.37 -7.11
CA PHE A 73 6.78 -6.42 -7.81
C PHE A 73 5.86 -7.41 -7.11
N LEU A 74 4.72 -6.94 -6.59
CA LEU A 74 3.74 -7.79 -5.93
C LEU A 74 2.63 -8.19 -6.90
N VAL A 75 2.42 -9.50 -7.08
CA VAL A 75 1.30 -10.05 -7.82
C VAL A 75 0.12 -10.24 -6.87
N ILE A 76 -1.03 -9.65 -7.18
CA ILE A 76 -2.26 -9.76 -6.38
C ILE A 76 -3.41 -10.22 -7.31
N PRO A 77 -3.62 -11.53 -7.49
CA PRO A 77 -4.64 -12.05 -8.42
C PRO A 77 -6.05 -11.52 -8.14
N GLU A 78 -6.40 -11.30 -6.87
CA GLU A 78 -7.69 -10.77 -6.43
C GLU A 78 -7.98 -9.35 -6.93
N LEU A 79 -6.94 -8.62 -7.36
CA LEU A 79 -7.06 -7.24 -7.82
C LEU A 79 -7.99 -7.11 -9.04
N VAL A 80 -8.10 -8.12 -9.90
CA VAL A 80 -9.03 -8.10 -11.04
C VAL A 80 -10.47 -7.98 -10.57
N LYS A 81 -10.85 -8.79 -9.59
CA LYS A 81 -12.19 -8.77 -8.99
C LYS A 81 -12.43 -7.46 -8.24
N GLU A 82 -11.45 -7.00 -7.48
CA GLU A 82 -11.53 -5.73 -6.75
C GLU A 82 -11.77 -4.54 -7.68
N ILE A 83 -11.01 -4.43 -8.78
CA ILE A 83 -11.17 -3.37 -9.78
C ILE A 83 -12.55 -3.45 -10.45
N SER A 84 -13.02 -4.65 -10.81
CA SER A 84 -14.33 -4.83 -11.42
C SER A 84 -15.46 -4.35 -10.50
N ILE A 85 -15.42 -4.70 -9.22
CA ILE A 85 -16.43 -4.29 -8.23
C ILE A 85 -16.35 -2.79 -7.99
N TRP A 86 -15.13 -2.26 -7.82
CA TRP A 86 -14.89 -0.83 -7.67
C TRP A 86 -15.49 -0.03 -8.82
N SER A 87 -15.28 -0.48 -10.07
CA SER A 87 -15.83 0.19 -11.25
C SER A 87 -17.37 0.17 -11.31
N GLN A 88 -18.01 -0.88 -10.79
CA GLN A 88 -19.47 -1.03 -10.85
C GLN A 88 -20.21 -0.35 -9.70
N ARG A 89 -19.56 -0.23 -8.53
CA ARG A 89 -20.18 0.22 -7.26
C ARG A 89 -19.48 1.43 -6.65
N HIS A 90 -18.75 2.19 -7.46
CA HIS A 90 -18.08 3.42 -7.02
C HIS A 90 -19.04 4.43 -6.39
N ASP A 91 -20.29 4.47 -6.87
CA ASP A 91 -21.34 5.35 -6.37
C ASP A 91 -21.64 5.11 -4.87
N LEU A 92 -21.60 3.85 -4.42
CA LEU A 92 -21.77 3.51 -3.01
C LEU A 92 -20.61 4.04 -2.17
N PHE A 93 -19.39 3.97 -2.69
CA PHE A 93 -18.22 4.52 -2.02
C PHE A 93 -18.31 6.06 -1.89
N GLU A 94 -18.73 6.75 -2.95
CA GLU A 94 -18.94 8.20 -2.92
C GLU A 94 -20.00 8.61 -1.90
N LYS A 95 -21.12 7.89 -1.84
CA LYS A 95 -22.18 8.12 -0.83
C LYS A 95 -21.65 7.95 0.59
N VAL A 96 -20.89 6.89 0.85
CA VAL A 96 -20.26 6.64 2.16
C VAL A 96 -19.27 7.75 2.52
N LEU A 97 -18.49 8.23 1.55
CA LEU A 97 -17.56 9.34 1.74
C LEU A 97 -18.30 10.65 2.05
N GLU A 98 -19.38 10.94 1.33
CA GLU A 98 -20.17 12.16 1.52
C GLU A 98 -20.86 12.20 2.89
N MET A 99 -21.50 11.10 3.30
CA MET A 99 -22.06 10.97 4.64
C MET A 99 -20.99 11.13 5.72
N THR A 100 -19.78 10.60 5.49
CA THR A 100 -18.67 10.75 6.44
C THR A 100 -18.27 12.22 6.59
N LYS A 101 -18.18 12.98 5.48
CA LYS A 101 -17.90 14.43 5.52
C LYS A 101 -19.00 15.21 6.25
N GLN A 102 -20.27 14.86 6.05
CA GLN A 102 -21.39 15.50 6.75
C GLN A 102 -21.30 15.28 8.27
N VAL A 103 -21.00 14.05 8.69
CA VAL A 103 -20.78 13.74 10.11
C VAL A 103 -19.56 14.49 10.67
N GLU A 104 -18.46 14.56 9.92
CA GLU A 104 -17.27 15.34 10.30
C GLU A 104 -17.58 16.84 10.43
N ALA A 105 -18.40 17.41 9.54
CA ALA A 105 -18.83 18.80 9.62
C ALA A 105 -19.68 19.07 10.87
N MET A 106 -20.51 18.12 11.28
CA MET A 106 -21.28 18.21 12.54
C MET A 106 -20.38 18.15 13.77
N TYR A 107 -19.33 17.33 13.78
CA TYR A 107 -18.36 17.28 14.89
C TYR A 107 -17.58 18.58 15.10
N ASN A 108 -17.40 19.38 14.04
CA ASN A 108 -16.69 20.66 14.11
C ASN A 108 -17.58 21.81 14.61
N GLN A 109 -18.88 21.58 14.84
CA GLN A 109 -19.79 22.57 15.40
C GLN A 109 -19.66 22.59 16.93
N VAL A 110 -19.74 23.80 17.51
CA VAL A 110 -19.38 24.07 18.92
C VAL A 110 -20.33 23.39 19.91
N ASP A 111 -21.56 23.08 19.53
CA ASP A 111 -22.56 22.51 20.41
C ASP A 111 -22.75 21.00 20.18
N VAL A 112 -21.81 20.21 20.70
CA VAL A 112 -21.80 18.75 20.53
C VAL A 112 -23.00 18.08 21.21
N SER A 113 -23.58 18.72 22.23
CA SER A 113 -24.65 18.14 23.04
C SER A 113 -26.00 18.02 22.31
N SER A 114 -26.33 19.02 21.48
CA SER A 114 -27.58 19.05 20.71
C SER A 114 -27.54 18.16 19.46
N VAL A 115 -26.35 17.95 18.87
CA VAL A 115 -26.16 17.19 17.62
C VAL A 115 -25.76 15.72 17.88
N GLN A 116 -25.59 15.33 19.14
CA GLN A 116 -25.08 14.00 19.50
C GLN A 116 -25.96 12.86 18.97
N SER A 117 -27.28 12.99 19.02
CA SER A 117 -28.22 11.98 18.51
C SER A 117 -28.12 11.82 17.00
N THR A 118 -28.12 12.93 16.25
CA THR A 118 -27.95 12.95 14.79
C THR A 118 -26.62 12.37 14.36
N ILE A 119 -25.54 12.61 15.12
CA ILE A 119 -24.24 12.01 14.89
C ILE A 119 -24.29 10.48 15.09
N GLN A 120 -24.99 9.98 16.10
CA GLN A 120 -25.16 8.52 16.29
C GLN A 120 -25.95 7.88 15.15
N GLU A 121 -26.98 8.56 14.67
CA GLU A 121 -27.78 8.12 13.53
C GLU A 121 -26.96 8.09 12.23
N GLY A 122 -26.25 9.18 11.91
CA GLY A 122 -25.37 9.24 10.75
C GLY A 122 -24.27 8.17 10.78
N ASN A 123 -23.67 7.93 11.95
CA ASN A 123 -22.70 6.83 12.11
C ASN A 123 -23.32 5.44 11.88
N THR A 124 -24.61 5.26 12.21
CA THR A 124 -25.33 4.00 11.97
C THR A 124 -25.59 3.81 10.48
N GLN A 125 -26.06 4.84 9.78
CA GLN A 125 -26.26 4.81 8.32
C GLN A 125 -24.95 4.56 7.56
N ILE A 126 -23.85 5.21 7.97
CA ILE A 126 -22.51 4.97 7.40
C ILE A 126 -22.11 3.51 7.57
N ARG A 127 -22.36 2.91 8.75
CA ARG A 127 -22.02 1.50 9.01
C ARG A 127 -22.84 0.56 8.14
N GLU A 128 -24.15 0.80 8.00
CA GLU A 128 -25.02 -0.03 7.17
C GLU A 128 -24.62 0.02 5.69
N LYS A 129 -24.35 1.22 5.17
CA LYS A 129 -23.85 1.39 3.81
C LYS A 129 -22.44 0.84 3.59
N THR A 130 -21.58 0.93 4.60
CA THR A 130 -20.26 0.26 4.58
C THR A 130 -20.40 -1.26 4.50
N GLN A 131 -21.31 -1.84 5.29
CA GLN A 131 -21.56 -3.28 5.26
C GLN A 131 -22.16 -3.72 3.92
N GLU A 132 -23.09 -2.93 3.37
CA GLU A 132 -23.65 -3.15 2.04
C GLU A 132 -22.53 -3.17 0.98
N MET A 133 -21.61 -2.19 1.03
CA MET A 133 -20.45 -2.12 0.14
C MET A 133 -19.52 -3.33 0.31
N ASP A 134 -19.15 -3.68 1.53
CA ASP A 134 -18.23 -4.79 1.82
C ASP A 134 -18.79 -6.14 1.34
N ASN A 135 -20.12 -6.32 1.39
CA ASN A 135 -20.80 -7.55 0.93
C ASN A 135 -20.63 -7.81 -0.57
N TYR A 136 -20.38 -6.80 -1.41
CA TYR A 136 -20.12 -7.00 -2.84
C TYR A 136 -18.78 -7.69 -3.09
N TYR A 137 -17.79 -7.48 -2.24
CA TYR A 137 -16.47 -8.09 -2.36
C TYR A 137 -16.49 -9.53 -1.85
N SER A 138 -16.82 -9.70 -0.57
CA SER A 138 -16.90 -11.00 0.08
C SER A 138 -17.60 -10.88 1.44
N LYS A 139 -17.86 -12.01 2.10
CA LYS A 139 -18.33 -12.02 3.50
C LYS A 139 -17.35 -11.35 4.49
N MET A 140 -16.10 -11.14 4.09
CA MET A 140 -15.07 -10.47 4.88
C MET A 140 -14.72 -9.06 4.37
N GLY A 141 -15.41 -8.57 3.34
CA GLY A 141 -15.13 -7.29 2.71
C GLY A 141 -14.06 -7.37 1.62
N SER A 142 -13.51 -6.19 1.29
CA SER A 142 -12.40 -6.03 0.34
C SER A 142 -11.07 -6.41 0.99
N LEU A 143 -10.12 -6.86 0.17
CA LEU A 143 -8.74 -7.13 0.59
C LEU A 143 -8.01 -5.85 1.01
N PHE A 144 -8.38 -4.70 0.42
CA PHE A 144 -7.64 -3.45 0.56
C PHE A 144 -8.30 -2.48 1.55
N ARG A 145 -9.59 -2.67 1.85
CA ARG A 145 -10.33 -1.73 2.70
C ARG A 145 -11.51 -2.39 3.41
N SER A 146 -11.95 -1.74 4.49
CA SER A 146 -13.30 -1.89 5.02
C SER A 146 -13.82 -0.49 5.34
N GLY A 147 -14.85 -0.07 4.61
CA GLY A 147 -15.38 1.29 4.69
C GLY A 147 -14.45 2.41 4.19
N PRO A 148 -14.72 3.66 4.58
CA PRO A 148 -14.01 4.85 4.08
C PRO A 148 -12.73 5.17 4.87
N ARG A 149 -12.48 4.50 6.01
CA ARG A 149 -11.41 4.88 6.93
C ARG A 149 -10.11 4.19 6.57
N THR A 150 -9.12 4.99 6.17
CA THR A 150 -7.82 4.53 5.67
C THR A 150 -6.70 4.61 6.72
N THR A 151 -6.96 4.82 8.01
CA THR A 151 -5.90 4.99 9.03
C THR A 151 -5.97 3.96 10.17
N PHE A 152 -4.79 3.46 10.59
CA PHE A 152 -4.60 2.57 11.75
C PHE A 152 -5.18 3.15 13.05
N PHE A 153 -5.06 4.47 13.22
CA PHE A 153 -5.62 5.17 14.37
C PHE A 153 -7.15 5.14 14.33
N ALA A 154 -7.77 5.31 13.16
CA ALA A 154 -9.22 5.21 13.01
C ALA A 154 -9.72 3.77 13.25
N SER A 155 -8.96 2.73 12.87
CA SER A 155 -9.33 1.34 13.16
C SER A 155 -9.25 0.98 14.65
N GLN A 156 -8.30 1.56 15.40
CA GLN A 156 -8.20 1.35 16.85
C GLN A 156 -9.24 2.12 17.66
N ASN A 157 -9.61 3.34 17.23
CA ASN A 157 -10.58 4.20 17.93
C ASN A 157 -12.05 3.82 17.66
N LEU A 158 -12.30 2.83 16.80
CA LEU A 158 -13.64 2.33 16.54
C LEU A 158 -14.20 1.58 17.77
N LYS A 159 -15.21 2.15 18.42
CA LYS A 159 -16.09 1.45 19.38
C LYS A 159 -17.05 0.48 18.65
N LEU A 160 -16.51 -0.38 17.79
CA LEU A 160 -17.26 -1.46 17.16
C LEU A 160 -17.59 -2.54 18.20
N LYS A 161 -18.88 -2.76 18.46
CA LYS A 161 -19.39 -3.75 19.43
C LYS A 161 -19.16 -5.21 18.98
N ARG A 162 -18.75 -5.45 17.73
CA ARG A 162 -18.53 -6.80 17.18
C ARG A 162 -17.05 -7.05 16.88
N LYS A 163 -16.49 -8.08 17.53
CA LYS A 163 -15.07 -8.50 17.42
C LYS A 163 -14.64 -8.83 15.98
N LYS A 164 -15.56 -9.38 15.18
CA LYS A 164 -15.31 -9.83 13.79
C LYS A 164 -15.04 -8.67 12.81
N GLU A 165 -15.78 -7.58 12.95
CA GLU A 165 -15.69 -6.41 12.05
C GLU A 165 -14.39 -5.61 12.29
N LYS A 166 -13.98 -5.51 13.56
CA LYS A 166 -12.67 -4.94 13.96
C LYS A 166 -11.48 -5.70 13.37
N ILE A 167 -11.57 -7.02 13.31
CA ILE A 167 -10.48 -7.86 12.78
C ILE A 167 -10.36 -7.66 11.26
N ASN A 168 -11.48 -7.60 10.55
CA ASN A 168 -11.48 -7.43 9.09
C ASN A 168 -10.90 -6.07 8.67
N CYS A 169 -11.35 -4.98 9.29
CA CYS A 169 -10.81 -3.65 8.96
C CYS A 169 -9.32 -3.51 9.31
N ALA A 170 -8.88 -4.11 10.43
CA ALA A 170 -7.47 -4.14 10.80
C ALA A 170 -6.62 -4.96 9.82
N ASN A 171 -7.13 -6.10 9.35
CA ASN A 171 -6.43 -6.97 8.40
C ASN A 171 -6.28 -6.31 7.03
N ALA A 172 -7.36 -5.73 6.48
CA ALA A 172 -7.34 -5.05 5.18
C ALA A 172 -6.38 -3.84 5.20
N TYR A 173 -6.45 -3.02 6.26
CA TYR A 173 -5.51 -1.92 6.45
C TYR A 173 -4.07 -2.40 6.57
N PHE A 174 -3.83 -3.45 7.37
CA PHE A 174 -2.50 -3.97 7.56
C PHE A 174 -1.90 -4.43 6.23
N PHE A 175 -2.66 -5.20 5.44
CA PHE A 175 -2.23 -5.66 4.13
C PHE A 175 -1.91 -4.49 3.20
N PHE A 176 -2.86 -3.57 3.00
CA PHE A 176 -2.67 -2.41 2.11
C PHE A 176 -1.48 -1.54 2.52
N SER A 177 -1.32 -1.25 3.81
CA SER A 177 -0.18 -0.48 4.33
C SER A 177 1.17 -1.16 4.07
N LYS A 178 1.22 -2.50 4.03
CA LYS A 178 2.43 -3.22 3.59
C LYS A 178 2.66 -3.11 2.10
N VAL A 179 1.61 -3.23 1.29
CA VAL A 179 1.71 -3.09 -0.17
C VAL A 179 2.26 -1.71 -0.52
N GLU A 180 1.64 -0.64 -0.02
CA GLU A 180 2.04 0.75 -0.31
C GLU A 180 3.48 1.06 0.12
N ARG A 181 3.94 0.48 1.23
CA ARG A 181 5.27 0.77 1.79
C ARG A 181 6.39 -0.07 1.18
N PHE A 182 6.11 -1.32 0.80
CA PHE A 182 7.16 -2.30 0.47
C PHE A 182 7.12 -2.79 -0.97
N ALA A 183 5.98 -2.73 -1.66
CA ALA A 183 5.89 -3.08 -3.08
C ALA A 183 6.17 -1.84 -3.92
N ASP A 184 7.26 -1.85 -4.71
CA ASP A 184 7.52 -0.74 -5.64
C ASP A 184 6.50 -0.71 -6.79
N LEU A 185 6.10 -1.90 -7.24
CA LEU A 185 5.06 -2.12 -8.23
C LEU A 185 4.11 -3.20 -7.72
N TYR A 186 2.84 -3.12 -8.09
CA TYR A 186 1.88 -4.20 -7.87
C TYR A 186 0.93 -4.30 -9.05
N SER A 187 0.46 -5.51 -9.33
CA SER A 187 -0.52 -5.74 -10.39
C SER A 187 -1.25 -7.06 -10.21
N SER A 188 -2.31 -7.29 -10.99
CA SER A 188 -3.02 -8.58 -10.99
C SER A 188 -2.16 -9.73 -11.52
N SER A 189 -1.28 -9.43 -12.48
CA SER A 189 -0.36 -10.38 -13.08
C SER A 189 0.96 -9.71 -13.46
N CYS A 190 2.04 -10.48 -13.43
CA CYS A 190 3.35 -10.03 -13.93
C CYS A 190 3.36 -9.82 -15.45
N TYR A 191 2.45 -10.47 -16.20
CA TYR A 191 2.31 -10.25 -17.65
C TYR A 191 1.94 -8.82 -18.01
N ASN A 192 1.40 -8.05 -17.07
CA ASN A 192 1.08 -6.65 -17.31
C ASN A 192 2.33 -5.80 -17.58
N LEU A 193 3.53 -6.29 -17.26
CA LEU A 193 4.80 -5.65 -17.64
C LEU A 193 5.04 -5.70 -19.16
N LEU A 194 4.47 -6.66 -19.88
CA LEU A 194 4.63 -6.79 -21.34
C LEU A 194 3.99 -5.63 -22.11
N TYR A 195 3.02 -4.93 -21.51
CA TYR A 195 2.41 -3.75 -22.11
C TYR A 195 3.27 -2.48 -22.01
N TYR A 196 4.42 -2.55 -21.32
CA TYR A 196 5.33 -1.43 -21.14
C TYR A 196 6.65 -1.69 -21.88
N PRO A 197 7.27 -0.64 -22.48
CA PRO A 197 8.60 -0.78 -23.06
C PRO A 197 9.65 -1.04 -21.96
N LEU A 198 10.76 -1.70 -22.31
CA LEU A 198 11.83 -2.05 -21.37
C LEU A 198 12.49 -0.83 -20.69
N PHE A 199 12.43 0.34 -21.31
CA PHE A 199 12.96 1.61 -20.78
C PHE A 199 11.91 2.47 -20.06
N TYR A 200 10.74 1.90 -19.73
CA TYR A 200 9.67 2.64 -19.07
C TYR A 200 10.06 3.09 -17.65
N PHE A 201 9.80 4.35 -17.35
CA PHE A 201 10.06 4.93 -16.02
C PHE A 201 8.76 5.04 -15.21
N PHE A 202 8.56 4.09 -14.29
CA PHE A 202 7.41 4.09 -13.38
C PHE A 202 7.50 5.26 -12.38
N ARG A 203 6.52 6.15 -12.41
CA ARG A 203 6.41 7.32 -11.51
C ARG A 203 5.29 7.16 -10.50
N ALA A 204 5.61 7.41 -9.24
CA ALA A 204 4.62 7.64 -8.18
C ALA A 204 4.50 9.14 -7.90
N ARG A 205 3.34 9.59 -7.42
CA ARG A 205 3.15 10.97 -6.96
C ARG A 205 3.98 11.21 -5.69
N MET A 206 4.54 12.41 -5.55
CA MET A 206 5.22 12.81 -4.32
C MET A 206 4.18 12.99 -3.21
N THR A 207 4.37 12.32 -2.08
CA THR A 207 3.53 12.49 -0.89
C THR A 207 4.03 13.70 -0.11
N LEU A 208 3.19 14.73 -0.03
CA LEU A 208 3.47 15.92 0.76
C LEU A 208 3.15 15.68 2.24
N MET A 209 3.99 16.22 3.12
CA MET A 209 3.74 16.25 4.55
C MET A 209 2.57 17.19 4.88
N PRO A 210 1.83 16.98 5.98
CA PRO A 210 0.65 17.79 6.31
C PRO A 210 0.88 19.31 6.36
N HIS A 211 2.10 19.74 6.70
CA HIS A 211 2.49 21.16 6.76
C HIS A 211 2.79 21.76 5.37
N GLU A 212 3.14 20.94 4.38
CA GLU A 212 3.41 21.37 3.00
C GLU A 212 2.10 21.59 2.22
N VAL A 213 1.04 20.83 2.56
CA VAL A 213 -0.27 20.90 1.88
C VAL A 213 -1.04 22.19 2.21
N ASN A 214 -0.80 22.78 3.40
CA ASN A 214 -1.61 23.89 3.92
C ASN A 214 -0.98 25.27 3.74
N ILE A 215 0.12 25.43 2.99
CA ILE A 215 0.79 26.73 2.83
C ILE A 215 -0.20 27.81 2.38
N ASN A 216 -1.05 27.54 1.38
CA ASN A 216 -2.04 28.50 0.90
C ASN A 216 -3.17 28.81 1.91
N LYS A 217 -3.62 27.82 2.71
CA LYS A 217 -4.65 28.02 3.74
C LYS A 217 -4.11 28.73 4.99
N CYS A 218 -2.83 28.49 5.34
CA CYS A 218 -2.15 29.12 6.46
C CYS A 218 -1.73 30.57 6.15
N ILE A 219 -1.38 30.88 4.90
CA ILE A 219 -1.06 32.26 4.48
C ILE A 219 -2.32 33.13 4.40
N GLN A 220 -3.43 32.61 3.87
CA GLN A 220 -4.70 33.37 3.80
C GLN A 220 -5.31 33.69 5.17
N LYS A 221 -5.05 32.86 6.20
CA LYS A 221 -5.47 33.17 7.58
C LYS A 221 -4.53 34.13 8.33
N LYS A 222 -3.34 34.42 7.77
CA LYS A 222 -2.33 35.29 8.39
C LYS A 222 -2.29 36.71 7.81
N THR A 223 -3.16 37.08 6.87
CA THR A 223 -3.37 38.50 6.51
C THR A 223 -4.18 39.22 7.60
N LEU A 224 -3.59 39.31 8.78
CA LEU A 224 -3.65 40.50 9.63
C LEU A 224 -2.50 41.43 9.18
N PRO A 225 -2.64 42.75 9.26
CA PRO A 225 -1.84 43.69 8.48
C PRO A 225 -0.42 43.77 9.02
N LEU A 226 0.48 42.97 8.46
CA LEU A 226 1.92 43.23 8.54
C LEU A 226 2.37 43.66 7.16
N ASN A 227 2.70 44.95 7.11
CA ASN A 227 3.22 45.68 5.95
C ASN A 227 4.60 45.10 5.59
N VAL A 228 4.62 43.97 4.87
CA VAL A 228 5.88 43.37 4.39
C VAL A 228 6.13 43.85 2.95
N PRO A 229 7.28 44.49 2.67
CA PRO A 229 7.60 45.03 1.35
C PRO A 229 7.55 43.97 0.25
N SER A 230 6.96 44.35 -0.88
CA SER A 230 6.68 43.50 -2.05
C SER A 230 7.93 42.90 -2.72
N GLU A 231 9.14 43.36 -2.39
CA GLU A 231 10.39 42.82 -2.93
C GLU A 231 10.77 41.44 -2.35
N LEU A 232 10.40 41.15 -1.09
CA LEU A 232 10.77 39.89 -0.43
C LEU A 232 9.97 38.69 -0.98
N ILE A 233 8.74 38.94 -1.43
CA ILE A 233 7.87 37.93 -2.06
C ILE A 233 8.40 37.53 -3.45
N LYS A 234 8.93 38.49 -4.22
CA LYS A 234 9.51 38.24 -5.55
C LYS A 234 10.83 37.44 -5.47
N SER A 235 11.62 37.62 -4.41
CA SER A 235 12.86 36.87 -4.20
C SER A 235 12.60 35.38 -3.95
N LEU A 236 11.55 35.04 -3.18
CA LEU A 236 11.22 33.65 -2.83
C LEU A 236 10.59 32.87 -3.99
N GLN A 237 9.91 33.53 -4.93
CA GLN A 237 9.37 32.87 -6.13
C GLN A 237 10.44 32.48 -7.16
N LYS A 238 11.69 32.95 -7.00
CA LYS A 238 12.79 32.60 -7.91
C LYS A 238 13.48 31.27 -7.57
N TYR A 239 13.15 30.68 -6.42
CA TYR A 239 13.76 29.46 -5.89
C TYR A 239 12.79 28.27 -5.80
N PHE A 240 11.62 28.34 -6.43
CA PHE A 240 10.66 27.24 -6.58
C PHE A 240 10.20 27.10 -8.03
#